data_AF-A0A7S1HIY6-F1
#
_entry.id   AF-A0A7S1HIY6-F1
#
_cell.length_a   1.000
_cell.length_b   1.000
_cell.length_c   1.000
_cell.angle_alpha   90.00
_cell.angle_beta   90.00
_cell.angle_gamma   90.00
#
_symmetry.space_group_name_H-M   'P 1'
#
loop_
_entity.id
_entity.type
_entity.pdbx_description
1 polymer ?
#
loop_
_entity_poly.entity_id
_entity_poly.type
_entity_poly.pdbx_seq_one_letter_code
_entity_poly.pdbx_strand_id
1 'polypeptide(L)'
;VMGRDRVNLNLTPPSGELVSCEAVARSIRRVVRLRVENFKAIGVQPTLVAILANENDAAALKYVRRTALTCEEDGIRFRLVRVPRESVWGAVREASEDR
;
A
#
# COMPACT_ATOMS: atom_id res chain seq x y z
N VAL A 1 43.74 -38.64 27.95
CA VAL A 1 43.20 -37.26 27.83
C VAL A 1 42.77 -37.08 26.38
N MET A 2 41.46 -37.17 26.11
CA MET A 2 40.87 -37.10 24.76
C MET A 2 40.99 -35.68 24.17
N GLY A 3 41.51 -35.58 22.96
CA GLY A 3 41.52 -34.35 22.17
C GLY A 3 40.10 -33.97 21.74
N ARG A 4 39.69 -32.74 22.04
CA ARG A 4 38.46 -32.14 21.53
C ARG A 4 38.78 -31.47 20.20
N ASP A 5 38.52 -32.17 19.10
CA ASP A 5 38.49 -31.54 17.79
C ASP A 5 37.29 -30.57 17.73
N ARG A 6 37.60 -29.28 17.74
CA ARG A 6 36.62 -28.22 17.50
C ARG A 6 36.30 -28.22 16.01
N VAL A 7 35.17 -28.81 15.63
CA VAL A 7 34.60 -28.67 14.29
C VAL A 7 34.29 -27.18 14.06
N ASN A 8 35.02 -26.56 13.14
CA ASN A 8 34.78 -25.19 12.73
C ASN A 8 33.63 -25.19 11.70
N LEU A 9 32.40 -25.04 12.20
CA LEU A 9 31.19 -24.96 11.37
C LEU A 9 31.11 -23.57 10.71
N ASN A 10 31.91 -23.34 9.67
CA ASN A 10 31.67 -22.27 8.70
C ASN A 10 30.44 -22.63 7.85
N LEU A 11 29.26 -22.55 8.46
CA LEU A 11 27.98 -22.67 7.76
C LEU A 11 27.60 -21.27 7.26
N THR A 12 27.85 -21.00 5.98
CA THR A 12 27.15 -19.89 5.31
C THR A 12 25.66 -20.22 5.36
N PRO A 13 24.80 -19.36 5.95
CA PRO A 13 23.37 -19.64 6.01
C PRO A 13 22.83 -19.80 4.58
N PRO A 14 21.93 -20.77 4.30
CA PRO A 14 21.35 -20.92 2.98
C PRO A 14 20.69 -19.60 2.58
N SER A 15 21.11 -19.03 1.45
CA SER A 15 20.61 -17.74 0.99
C SER A 15 19.12 -17.87 0.67
N GLY A 16 18.28 -17.18 1.44
CA GLY A 16 16.86 -17.05 1.12
C GLY A 16 16.66 -16.21 -0.13
N GLU A 17 15.65 -16.54 -0.93
CA GLU A 17 15.26 -15.73 -2.08
C GLU A 17 14.56 -14.45 -1.61
N LEU A 18 15.07 -13.29 -2.02
CA LEU A 18 14.43 -12.00 -1.75
C LEU A 18 13.32 -11.75 -2.79
N VAL A 19 12.07 -11.76 -2.35
CA VAL A 19 10.95 -11.37 -3.20
C VAL A 19 10.76 -9.86 -3.15
N SER A 20 10.90 -9.19 -4.30
CA SER A 20 10.74 -7.73 -4.42
C SER A 20 9.27 -7.32 -4.45
N CYS A 21 8.83 -6.59 -3.42
CA CYS A 21 7.49 -5.97 -3.39
C CYS A 21 7.26 -5.01 -4.56
N GLU A 22 8.31 -4.31 -5.01
CA GLU A 22 8.19 -3.36 -6.12
C GLU A 22 7.91 -4.09 -7.44
N ALA A 23 8.60 -5.21 -7.70
CA ALA A 23 8.39 -6.01 -8.90
C ALA A 23 6.97 -6.58 -8.94
N VAL A 24 6.49 -7.11 -7.81
CA VAL A 24 5.12 -7.60 -7.66
C VAL A 24 4.12 -6.47 -7.88
N ALA A 25 4.27 -5.34 -7.19
CA ALA A 25 3.38 -4.20 -7.30
C ALA A 25 3.30 -3.68 -8.75
N ARG A 26 4.44 -3.57 -9.45
CA ARG A 26 4.49 -3.11 -10.85
C ARG A 26 3.63 -3.99 -11.77
N SER A 27 3.66 -5.30 -11.58
CA SER A 27 2.86 -6.24 -12.37
C SER A 27 1.36 -6.05 -12.14
N ILE A 28 0.95 -5.87 -10.88
CA ILE A 28 -0.44 -5.66 -10.48
C ILE A 28 -0.95 -4.30 -10.99
N ARG A 29 -0.16 -3.24 -10.83
CA ARG A 29 -0.50 -1.88 -11.27
C ARG A 29 -0.78 -1.81 -12.77
N ARG A 30 -0.11 -2.62 -13.60
CA ARG A 30 -0.42 -2.73 -15.03
C ARG A 30 -1.86 -3.19 -15.26
N VAL A 31 -2.31 -4.21 -14.53
CA VAL A 31 -3.69 -4.72 -14.63
C VAL A 31 -4.69 -3.70 -14.11
N VAL A 32 -4.36 -3.01 -13.01
CA VAL A 32 -5.21 -1.94 -12.45
C VAL A 32 -5.42 -0.83 -13.48
N ARG A 33 -4.36 -0.33 -14.13
CA ARG A 33 -4.46 0.71 -15.16
C ARG A 33 -5.37 0.30 -16.31
N LEU A 34 -5.24 -0.92 -16.82
CA LEU A 34 -6.12 -1.42 -17.87
C LEU A 34 -7.60 -1.41 -17.45
N ARG A 35 -7.90 -1.78 -16.21
CA ARG A 35 -9.27 -1.73 -15.69
C ARG A 35 -9.77 -0.31 -15.50
N VAL A 36 -8.92 0.59 -15.02
CA VAL A 36 -9.24 2.02 -14.89
C VAL A 36 -9.58 2.62 -16.25
N GLU A 37 -8.80 2.33 -17.29
CA GLU A 37 -9.10 2.80 -18.64
C GLU A 37 -10.42 2.23 -19.18
N ASN A 38 -10.73 0.95 -18.91
CA ASN A 38 -12.03 0.37 -19.26
C ASN A 38 -13.20 1.07 -18.53
N PHE A 39 -13.03 1.45 -17.26
CA PHE A 39 -14.04 2.23 -16.54
C PHE A 39 -14.19 3.62 -17.14
N LYS A 40 -13.09 4.31 -17.46
CA LYS A 40 -13.13 5.63 -18.09
C LYS A 40 -13.84 5.60 -19.44
N ALA A 41 -13.66 4.54 -20.22
CA ALA A 41 -14.33 4.36 -21.50
C ALA A 41 -15.86 4.30 -21.39
N ILE A 42 -16.41 3.90 -20.23
CA ILE A 42 -17.85 3.94 -19.94
C ILE A 42 -18.26 5.15 -19.08
N GLY A 43 -17.39 6.16 -18.99
CA GLY A 43 -17.64 7.39 -18.23
C GLY A 43 -17.48 7.26 -16.71
N VAL A 44 -16.90 6.16 -16.22
CA VAL A 44 -16.70 5.90 -14.79
C VAL A 44 -15.24 6.16 -14.40
N GLN A 45 -15.03 7.00 -13.39
CA GLN A 45 -13.70 7.32 -12.87
C GLN A 45 -13.60 6.81 -11.42
N PRO A 46 -12.85 5.72 -11.14
CA PRO A 46 -12.74 5.18 -9.80
C PRO A 46 -12.15 6.20 -8.82
N THR A 47 -12.68 6.22 -7.60
CA THR A 47 -12.23 7.09 -6.51
C THR A 47 -11.87 6.26 -5.29
N LEU A 48 -10.67 6.50 -4.73
CA LEU A 48 -10.26 6.00 -3.42
C LEU A 48 -10.38 7.13 -2.40
N VAL A 49 -11.22 6.93 -1.38
CA VAL A 49 -11.33 7.83 -0.24
C VAL A 49 -10.46 7.29 0.89
N ALA A 50 -9.40 8.01 1.25
CA ALA A 50 -8.55 7.71 2.39
C ALA A 50 -9.00 8.53 3.60
N ILE A 51 -9.15 7.88 4.75
CA ILE A 51 -9.51 8.53 6.00
C ILE A 51 -8.29 8.49 6.93
N LEU A 52 -7.82 9.67 7.34
CA LEU A 52 -6.70 9.83 8.26
C LEU A 52 -7.19 10.41 9.57
N ALA A 53 -7.03 9.65 10.65
CA ALA A 53 -7.49 10.04 11.98
C ALA A 53 -6.38 10.29 13.02
N ASN A 54 -5.13 10.08 12.60
CA ASN A 54 -3.94 10.29 13.43
C ASN A 54 -2.98 11.20 12.65
N GLU A 55 -3.26 12.50 12.66
CA GLU A 55 -2.56 13.49 11.81
C GLU A 55 -1.10 13.70 12.20
N ASN A 56 -0.77 13.46 13.48
CA ASN A 56 0.58 13.63 14.02
C ASN A 56 1.49 12.40 13.80
N ASP A 57 0.97 11.32 13.20
CA ASP A 57 1.77 10.14 12.87
C ASP A 57 2.48 10.34 11.52
N ALA A 58 3.79 10.56 11.59
CA ALA A 58 4.63 10.75 10.41
C ALA A 58 4.64 9.53 9.46
N ALA A 59 4.51 8.31 9.99
CA ALA A 59 4.43 7.10 9.17
C ALA A 59 3.10 7.07 8.42
N ALA A 60 1.98 7.34 9.09
CA ALA A 60 0.66 7.41 8.47
C ALA A 60 0.62 8.45 7.34
N LEU A 61 1.16 9.65 7.58
CA LEU A 61 1.27 10.69 6.56
C LEU A 61 2.09 10.24 5.34
N LYS A 62 3.20 9.52 5.56
CA LYS A 62 4.03 8.98 4.47
C LYS A 62 3.26 7.97 3.62
N TYR A 63 2.51 7.07 4.25
CA TYR A 63 1.68 6.09 3.53
C TYR A 63 0.57 6.76 2.73
N VAL A 64 -0.12 7.74 3.30
CA VAL A 64 -1.15 8.51 2.60
C VAL A 64 -0.56 9.22 1.37
N ARG A 65 0.58 9.89 1.50
CA ARG A 65 1.25 10.57 0.37
C ARG A 65 1.66 9.60 -0.73
N ARG A 66 2.24 8.45 -0.36
CA ARG A 66 2.63 7.42 -1.33
C ARG A 66 1.42 6.79 -2.03
N THR A 67 0.34 6.58 -1.30
CA THR A 67 -0.92 6.06 -1.86
C THR A 67 -1.55 7.05 -2.82
N ALA A 68 -1.58 8.34 -2.47
CA ALA A 68 -2.09 9.40 -3.33
C ALA A 68 -1.33 9.44 -4.68
N LEU A 69 0.00 9.45 -4.63
CA LEU A 69 0.85 9.43 -5.83
C LEU A 69 0.59 8.17 -6.68
N THR A 70 0.50 7.00 -6.03
CA THR A 70 0.25 5.74 -6.74
C THR A 70 -1.11 5.74 -7.43
N CYS A 71 -2.14 6.27 -6.77
CA CYS A 71 -3.48 6.40 -7.34
C CYS A 71 -3.46 7.34 -8.54
N GLU A 72 -2.82 8.51 -8.42
CA GLU A 72 -2.69 9.48 -9.52
C GLU A 72 -1.99 8.85 -10.74
N GLU A 73 -0.84 8.19 -10.52
CA GLU A 73 -0.09 7.48 -11.56
C GLU A 73 -0.89 6.33 -12.21
N ASP A 74 -1.83 5.73 -11.49
CA ASP A 74 -2.70 4.65 -11.99
C ASP A 74 -4.03 5.16 -12.54
N GLY A 75 -4.24 6.48 -12.55
CA GLY A 75 -5.44 7.11 -13.05
C GLY A 75 -6.65 6.92 -12.14
N ILE A 76 -6.47 6.74 -10.84
CA ILE A 76 -7.51 6.65 -9.81
C ILE A 76 -7.60 8.00 -9.10
N ARG A 77 -8.81 8.53 -8.89
CA ARG A 77 -9.00 9.76 -8.13
C ARG A 77 -8.75 9.46 -6.65
N PHE A 78 -7.98 10.31 -5.98
CA PHE A 78 -7.70 10.16 -4.56
C PHE A 78 -8.33 11.31 -3.77
N ARG A 79 -9.11 10.98 -2.73
CA ARG A 79 -9.68 11.96 -1.79
C ARG A 79 -9.19 11.65 -0.38
N LEU A 80 -8.52 12.60 0.26
CA LEU A 80 -8.11 12.47 1.66
C LEU A 80 -9.09 13.22 2.56
N VAL A 81 -9.67 12.51 3.52
CA VAL A 81 -10.50 13.07 4.58
C VAL A 81 -9.73 12.98 5.89
N ARG A 82 -9.49 14.12 6.53
CA ARG A 82 -8.89 14.20 7.86
C ARG A 82 -9.99 14.41 8.88
N VAL A 83 -10.02 13.58 9.91
CA VAL A 83 -11.02 13.66 10.97
C VAL A 83 -10.42 13.31 12.32
N PRO A 84 -11.00 13.79 13.44
CA PRO A 84 -10.70 13.24 14.76
C PRO A 84 -11.01 11.74 14.84
N ARG A 85 -10.35 11.02 15.75
CA ARG A 85 -10.50 9.57 15.93
C ARG A 85 -11.95 9.15 16.18
N GLU A 86 -12.67 9.92 16.97
CA GLU A 86 -14.07 9.72 17.32
C GLU A 86 -15.03 9.89 16.12
N SER A 87 -14.58 10.56 15.05
CA SER A 87 -15.39 10.86 13.87
C SER A 87 -15.15 9.89 12.70
N VAL A 88 -14.24 8.91 12.84
CA VAL A 88 -13.89 7.96 11.77
C VAL A 88 -15.10 7.24 11.18
N TRP A 89 -16.00 6.74 12.03
CA TRP A 89 -17.19 6.02 11.57
C TRP A 89 -18.15 6.91 10.80
N GLY A 90 -18.28 8.18 11.20
CA GLY A 90 -19.06 9.17 10.45
C GLY A 90 -18.50 9.38 9.05
N ALA A 91 -17.18 9.57 8.94
CA ALA A 91 -16.51 9.74 7.66
C ALA A 91 -16.58 8.50 6.76
N VAL A 92 -16.47 7.29 7.32
CA VAL A 92 -16.65 6.04 6.57
C VAL A 92 -18.06 5.94 6.00
N ARG A 93 -19.08 6.25 6.81
CA ARG A 93 -20.48 6.21 6.38
C ARG A 93 -20.74 7.22 5.27
N GLU A 94 -20.31 8.46 5.45
CA GLU A 94 -20.43 9.51 4.42
C GLU A 94 -19.75 9.10 3.12
N ALA A 95 -18.53 8.55 3.19
CA ALA A 95 -17.82 8.07 2.00
C ALA A 95 -18.50 6.88 1.31
N SER A 96 -19.30 6.09 2.03
CA SER A 96 -20.03 4.93 1.49
C SER A 96 -21.37 5.32 0.87
N GLU A 97 -21.97 6.41 1.33
CA GLU A 97 -23.23 6.96 0.81
C GLU A 97 -23.00 7.90 -0.40
N ASP A 98 -21.76 8.33 -0.63
CA ASP A 98 -21.32 9.12 -1.78
C ASP A 98 -21.54 8.34 -3.10
N ARG A 99 -22.28 8.93 -4.05
CA ARG A 99 -22.71 8.28 -5.31
C ARG A 99 -21.87 8.74 -6.50
#